data_AF-A0ABD6HMV6-F1
#
_entry.id   AF-A0ABD6HMV6-F1
#
_cell.length_a   1.000
_cell.length_b   1.000
_cell.length_c   1.000
_cell.angle_alpha   90.00
_cell.angle_beta   90.00
_cell.angle_gamma   90.00
#
_symmetry.space_group_name_H-M   'P 1'
#
loop_
_entity.id
_entity.type
_entity.pdbx_description
1 polymer ?
#
loop_
_entity_poly.entity_id
_entity_poly.type
_entity_poly.pdbx_seq_one_letter_code
_entity_poly.pdbx_strand_id
1 'polypeptide(L)'
;MNRTAAIIAAVLLVALIVASRLAFYFHSNAVKAGEQVKQQEKTLAQQQSLITALRENAARNNSLMAEQQQREQQLRQQGETYQRKYREATKNDECSRRVAPPAVIGLLRGTDTAAAGSDRAVTP
;
A
#
# COMPACT_ATOMS: atom_id res chain seq x y z
N MET A 1 43.72 40.61 -60.12
CA MET A 1 43.31 39.41 -59.35
C MET A 1 42.93 38.31 -60.33
N ASN A 2 43.58 37.15 -60.24
CA ASN A 2 43.39 36.05 -61.20
C ASN A 2 42.03 35.40 -60.94
N ARG A 3 41.21 35.22 -61.99
CA ARG A 3 39.85 34.65 -61.88
C ARG A 3 39.82 33.30 -61.13
N THR A 4 40.87 32.51 -61.27
CA THR A 4 41.08 31.24 -60.56
C THR A 4 41.19 31.41 -59.04
N ALA A 5 41.90 32.43 -58.56
CA ALA A 5 42.03 32.72 -57.14
C ALA A 5 40.69 33.14 -56.51
N ALA A 6 39.85 33.87 -57.25
CA ALA A 6 38.51 34.26 -56.79
C ALA A 6 37.58 33.04 -56.66
N ILE A 7 37.63 32.10 -57.60
CA ILE A 7 36.84 30.86 -57.55
C ILE A 7 37.27 29.99 -56.37
N ILE A 8 38.58 29.81 -56.16
CA ILE A 8 39.11 29.03 -55.04
C ILE A 8 38.68 29.64 -53.70
N ALA A 9 38.78 30.97 -53.56
CA ALA A 9 38.34 31.67 -52.35
C ALA A 9 36.83 31.48 -52.10
N ALA A 10 35.99 31.57 -53.13
CA ALA A 10 34.54 31.37 -53.00
C ALA A 10 34.20 29.94 -52.56
N VAL A 11 34.85 28.93 -53.15
CA VAL A 11 34.64 27.51 -52.79
C VAL A 11 35.06 27.24 -51.35
N LEU A 12 36.21 27.78 -50.91
CA LEU A 12 36.67 27.65 -49.53
C LEU A 12 35.68 28.28 -48.53
N LEU A 13 35.13 29.44 -48.88
CA LEU A 13 34.16 30.13 -48.04
C LEU A 13 32.88 29.30 -47.87
N VAL A 14 32.36 28.73 -48.96
CA VAL A 14 31.20 27.84 -48.92
C VAL A 14 31.50 26.58 -48.10
N ALA A 15 32.68 25.97 -48.28
CA ALA A 15 33.08 24.78 -47.52
C ALA A 15 33.13 25.05 -46.01
N LEU A 16 33.64 26.21 -45.58
CA LEU A 16 33.67 26.60 -44.17
C LEU A 16 32.26 26.82 -43.59
N ILE A 17 31.35 27.40 -44.36
CA ILE A 17 29.96 27.60 -43.93
C ILE A 17 29.26 26.23 -43.75
N VAL A 18 29.47 25.30 -44.67
CA VAL A 18 28.88 23.96 -44.58
C VAL A 18 29.46 23.19 -43.38
N ALA A 19 30.78 23.21 -43.19
CA ALA A 19 31.44 22.51 -42.09
C ALA A 19 31.02 23.04 -40.72
N SER A 20 30.92 24.36 -40.56
CA SER A 20 30.46 24.99 -39.30
C SER A 20 29.01 24.66 -38.97
N ARG A 21 28.12 24.63 -39.99
CA ARG A 21 26.72 24.20 -39.80
C ARG A 21 26.62 22.74 -39.39
N LEU A 22 27.41 21.86 -40.02
CA LEU A 22 27.42 20.44 -39.69
C LEU A 22 27.92 20.21 -38.25
N ALA A 23 29.02 20.86 -37.87
CA ALA A 23 29.57 20.77 -36.52
C ALA A 23 28.56 21.22 -35.46
N PHE A 24 27.85 22.34 -35.70
CA PHE A 24 26.83 22.83 -34.77
C PHE A 24 25.62 21.90 -34.69
N TYR A 25 25.19 21.34 -35.83
CA TYR A 25 24.07 20.40 -35.88
C TYR A 25 24.37 19.11 -35.11
N PHE A 26 25.55 18.51 -35.33
CA PHE A 26 25.98 17.31 -34.61
C PHE A 26 26.16 17.57 -33.12
N HIS A 27 26.78 18.71 -32.74
CA HIS A 27 26.96 19.05 -31.33
C HIS A 27 25.62 19.25 -30.62
N SER A 28 24.68 19.99 -31.23
CA SER A 28 23.36 20.23 -30.63
C SER A 28 22.52 18.95 -30.51
N ASN A 29 22.60 18.04 -31.49
CA ASN A 29 21.92 16.75 -31.41
C ASN A 29 22.53 15.82 -30.35
N ALA A 30 23.86 15.78 -30.24
CA ALA A 30 24.54 14.99 -29.21
C ALA A 30 24.22 15.50 -27.80
N VAL A 31 24.19 16.82 -27.60
CA VAL A 31 23.81 17.43 -26.32
C VAL A 31 22.35 17.10 -25.98
N LYS A 32 21.42 17.27 -26.94
CA LYS A 32 20.01 16.93 -26.72
C LYS A 32 19.79 15.46 -26.41
N ALA A 33 20.47 14.56 -27.11
CA ALA A 33 20.39 13.12 -26.85
C ALA A 33 20.92 12.77 -25.45
N GLY A 34 22.06 13.35 -25.05
CA GLY A 34 22.60 13.16 -23.70
C GLY A 34 21.70 13.72 -22.60
N GLU A 35 21.01 14.83 -22.87
CA GLU A 35 20.08 15.44 -21.92
C GLU A 35 18.79 14.60 -21.76
N GLN A 36 18.27 14.03 -22.84
CA GLN A 36 17.13 13.10 -22.80
C GLN A 36 17.46 11.82 -22.02
N VAL A 37 18.65 11.25 -22.21
CA VAL A 37 19.10 10.07 -21.45
C VAL A 37 19.18 10.40 -19.96
N LYS A 38 19.79 11.53 -19.58
CA LYS A 38 19.85 11.95 -18.16
C LYS A 38 18.46 12.19 -17.56
N GLN A 39 17.52 12.72 -18.33
CA GLN A 39 16.14 12.89 -17.88
C GLN A 39 15.46 11.53 -17.67
N GLN A 40 15.60 10.60 -18.62
CA GLN A 40 15.08 9.23 -18.47
C GLN A 40 15.69 8.51 -17.27
N GLU A 41 17.01 8.57 -17.07
CA GLU A 41 17.67 7.96 -15.91
C GLU A 41 17.14 8.51 -14.59
N LYS A 42 16.93 9.83 -14.49
CA LYS A 42 16.33 10.44 -13.29
C LYS A 42 14.91 9.94 -13.06
N THR A 43 14.09 9.87 -14.10
CA THR A 43 12.72 9.37 -14.00
C THR A 43 12.68 7.88 -13.66
N LEU A 44 13.60 7.08 -14.20
CA LEU A 44 13.72 5.65 -13.90
C LEU A 44 14.16 5.43 -12.46
N ALA A 45 15.16 6.18 -11.98
CA ALA A 45 15.61 6.13 -10.60
C ALA A 45 14.50 6.53 -9.62
N GLN A 46 13.73 7.57 -9.95
CA GLN A 46 12.59 8.00 -9.15
C GLN A 46 11.48 6.93 -9.11
N GLN A 47 11.15 6.33 -10.26
CA GLN A 47 10.20 5.22 -10.31
C GLN A 47 10.68 4.00 -9.55
N GLN A 48 11.98 3.68 -9.63
CA GLN A 48 12.56 2.52 -8.96
C GLN A 48 12.60 2.70 -7.44
N SER A 49 12.88 3.91 -6.97
CA SER A 49 12.75 4.27 -5.56
C SER A 49 11.31 4.10 -5.06
N LEU A 50 10.33 4.58 -5.82
CA LEU A 50 8.91 4.45 -5.48
C LEU A 50 8.46 2.97 -5.45
N ILE A 51 8.82 2.18 -6.45
CA ILE A 51 8.51 0.74 -6.52
C ILE A 51 9.13 -0.01 -5.35
N THR A 52 10.35 0.36 -4.95
CA THR A 52 11.06 -0.26 -3.82
C THR A 52 10.33 0.03 -2.51
N ALA A 53 9.94 1.29 -2.27
CA ALA A 53 9.16 1.67 -1.10
C ALA A 53 7.79 0.97 -1.06
N LEU A 54 7.10 0.87 -2.20
CA LEU A 54 5.84 0.13 -2.33
C LEU A 54 6.00 -1.35 -2.01
N ARG A 55 7.07 -2.00 -2.48
CA ARG A 55 7.34 -3.41 -2.16
C ARG A 55 7.63 -3.63 -0.69
N GLU A 56 8.40 -2.75 -0.05
CA GLU A 56 8.68 -2.86 1.38
C GLU A 56 7.38 -2.70 2.19
N ASN A 57 6.55 -1.71 1.86
CA ASN A 57 5.27 -1.51 2.52
C ASN A 57 4.31 -2.68 2.29
N ALA A 58 4.25 -3.23 1.08
CA ALA A 58 3.42 -4.40 0.78
C ALA A 58 3.88 -5.64 1.56
N ALA A 59 5.20 -5.86 1.67
CA ALA A 59 5.75 -6.98 2.44
C ALA A 59 5.39 -6.87 3.93
N ARG A 60 5.53 -5.67 4.52
CA ARG A 60 5.15 -5.40 5.92
C ARG A 60 3.64 -5.54 6.14
N ASN A 61 2.81 -5.06 5.20
CA ASN A 61 1.35 -5.17 5.33
C ASN A 61 0.90 -6.64 5.25
N ASN A 62 1.45 -7.40 4.30
CA ASN A 62 1.14 -8.81 4.14
C ASN A 62 1.53 -9.64 5.36
N SER A 63 2.67 -9.36 5.99
CA SER A 63 3.08 -10.08 7.21
C SER A 63 2.13 -9.81 8.38
N LEU A 64 1.71 -8.55 8.57
CA LEU A 64 0.73 -8.19 9.60
C LEU A 64 -0.64 -8.83 9.34
N MET A 65 -1.10 -8.82 8.09
CA MET A 65 -2.37 -9.45 7.70
C MET A 65 -2.33 -10.97 7.91
N ALA A 66 -1.21 -11.62 7.57
CA ALA A 66 -1.03 -13.05 7.81
C ALA A 66 -1.06 -13.39 9.30
N GLU A 67 -0.39 -12.59 10.14
CA GLU A 67 -0.41 -12.78 11.60
C GLU A 67 -1.81 -12.59 12.18
N GLN A 68 -2.54 -11.55 11.76
CA GLN A 68 -3.91 -11.33 12.20
C GLN A 68 -4.83 -12.48 11.79
N GLN A 69 -4.73 -12.94 10.54
CA GLN A 69 -5.54 -14.06 10.05
C GLN A 69 -5.24 -15.34 10.82
N GLN A 70 -3.96 -15.63 11.09
CA GLN A 70 -3.57 -16.80 11.88
C GLN A 70 -4.09 -16.71 13.32
N ARG A 71 -3.99 -15.54 13.96
CA ARG A 71 -4.54 -15.32 15.30
C ARG A 71 -6.06 -15.51 15.32
N GLU A 72 -6.77 -14.96 14.34
CA GLU A 72 -8.22 -15.09 14.25
C GLU A 72 -8.63 -16.57 14.07
N GLN A 73 -7.93 -17.31 13.21
CA GLN A 73 -8.15 -18.75 13.05
C GLN A 73 -7.89 -19.51 14.35
N GLN A 74 -6.82 -19.18 15.06
CA GLN A 74 -6.51 -19.80 16.35
C GLN A 74 -7.58 -19.50 17.39
N LEU A 75 -8.07 -18.26 17.47
CA LEU A 75 -9.18 -17.87 18.33
C LEU A 75 -10.47 -18.62 18.00
N ARG A 76 -10.78 -18.81 16.71
CA ARG A 76 -11.94 -19.61 16.28
C ARG A 76 -11.81 -21.07 16.72
N GLN A 77 -10.65 -21.68 16.52
CA GLN A 77 -10.41 -23.07 16.95
C GLN A 77 -10.49 -23.22 18.47
N GLN A 78 -9.93 -22.26 19.22
CA GLN A 78 -10.03 -22.23 20.68
C GLN A 78 -11.48 -22.06 21.13
N GLY A 79 -12.24 -21.16 20.50
CA GLY A 79 -13.66 -20.94 20.79
C GLY A 79 -14.50 -22.19 20.56
N GLU A 80 -14.30 -22.88 19.43
CA GLU A 80 -14.98 -24.15 19.15
C GLU A 80 -14.60 -25.24 20.15
N THR A 81 -13.32 -25.35 20.49
CA THR A 81 -12.84 -26.33 21.47
C THR A 81 -13.44 -26.06 22.84
N TYR A 82 -13.46 -24.79 23.26
CA TYR A 82 -14.05 -24.38 24.54
C TYR A 82 -15.55 -24.67 24.57
N GLN A 83 -16.30 -24.31 23.52
CA GLN A 83 -17.73 -24.64 23.42
C GLN A 83 -17.99 -26.15 23.47
N ARG A 84 -17.19 -26.96 22.77
CA ARG A 84 -17.32 -28.41 22.81
C ARG A 84 -17.08 -28.95 24.22
N LYS A 85 -16.00 -28.54 24.88
CA LYS A 85 -15.70 -28.94 26.27
C LYS A 85 -16.81 -28.53 27.22
N TYR A 86 -17.32 -27.31 27.09
CA TYR A 86 -18.43 -26.83 27.91
C TYR A 86 -19.69 -27.66 27.69
N ARG A 87 -20.08 -27.90 26.44
CA ARG A 87 -21.23 -28.74 26.09
C ARG A 87 -21.05 -30.17 26.60
N GLU A 88 -19.86 -30.73 26.50
CA GLU A 88 -19.57 -32.09 26.97
C GLU A 88 -19.67 -32.21 28.49
N ALA A 89 -19.13 -31.24 29.23
CA ALA A 89 -19.23 -31.18 30.69
C ALA A 89 -20.68 -31.00 31.17
N THR A 90 -21.49 -30.24 30.44
CA THR A 90 -22.89 -29.95 30.80
C THR A 90 -23.90 -30.96 30.24
N LYS A 91 -23.53 -31.84 29.30
CA LYS A 91 -24.50 -32.72 28.60
C LYS A 91 -25.27 -33.67 29.52
N ASN A 92 -24.62 -34.11 30.60
CA ASN A 92 -25.12 -35.10 31.56
C ASN A 92 -25.69 -34.46 32.83
N ASP A 93 -25.67 -33.13 32.92
CA ASP A 93 -26.16 -32.39 34.07
C ASP A 93 -27.62 -31.97 33.84
N GLU A 94 -28.52 -32.43 34.71
CA GLU A 94 -29.97 -32.14 34.66
C GLU A 94 -30.28 -30.65 34.81
N CYS A 95 -29.54 -29.93 35.65
CA CYS A 95 -29.71 -28.48 35.85
C CYS A 95 -29.31 -27.70 34.59
N SER A 96 -28.29 -28.15 33.87
CA SER A 96 -27.79 -27.52 32.65
C SER A 96 -28.71 -27.71 31.44
N ARG A 97 -29.54 -28.76 31.45
CA ARG A 97 -30.55 -29.03 30.41
C ARG A 97 -31.82 -28.20 30.55
N ARG A 98 -32.09 -27.66 31.75
CA ARG A 98 -33.27 -26.83 31.99
C ARG A 98 -33.05 -25.45 31.39
N VAL A 99 -33.95 -25.04 30.50
CA VAL A 99 -33.98 -23.67 29.99
C VAL A 99 -34.22 -22.73 31.17
N ALA A 100 -33.33 -21.75 31.33
CA ALA A 100 -33.49 -20.73 32.35
C ALA A 100 -34.81 -19.98 32.15
N PRO A 101 -35.59 -19.69 33.22
CA PRO A 101 -36.84 -18.96 33.08
C PRO A 101 -36.64 -17.63 32.36
N PRO A 102 -37.52 -17.25 31.42
CA PRO A 102 -37.34 -16.07 30.58
C PRO A 102 -37.22 -14.76 31.38
N ALA A 103 -37.85 -14.68 32.56
CA ALA A 103 -37.70 -13.56 33.49
C ALA A 103 -36.27 -13.38 34.01
N VAL A 104 -35.54 -14.47 34.26
CA VAL A 104 -34.14 -14.42 34.69
C VAL A 104 -33.23 -14.06 33.53
N ILE A 105 -33.55 -14.55 32.32
CA ILE A 105 -32.82 -14.18 31.10
C ILE A 105 -32.99 -12.69 30.79
N GLY A 106 -34.18 -12.14 30.99
CA GLY A 106 -34.47 -10.71 30.81
C GLY A 106 -33.67 -9.81 31.75
N LEU A 107 -33.54 -10.22 33.01
CA LEU A 107 -32.68 -9.57 34.01
C LEU A 107 -31.19 -9.67 33.63
N LEU A 108 -30.70 -10.85 33.23
CA LEU A 108 -29.29 -11.06 32.85
C LEU A 108 -28.89 -10.32 31.57
N ARG A 109 -29.81 -10.18 30.62
CA ARG A 109 -29.59 -9.46 29.37
C ARG A 109 -29.75 -7.94 29.53
N GLY A 110 -30.13 -7.47 30.72
CA GLY A 110 -30.38 -6.05 31.00
C GLY A 110 -31.58 -5.49 30.25
N THR A 111 -32.47 -6.35 29.72
CA THR A 111 -33.67 -5.93 28.99
C THR A 111 -34.82 -5.54 29.91
N ASP A 112 -34.76 -5.93 31.19
CA ASP A 112 -35.70 -5.49 32.24
C ASP A 112 -35.20 -4.24 32.96
N THR A 113 -35.00 -3.14 32.23
CA THR A 113 -34.72 -1.82 32.82
C THR A 113 -35.92 -1.19 33.54
N ALA A 114 -37.12 -1.78 33.44
CA ALA A 114 -38.32 -1.30 34.14
C ALA A 114 -38.28 -1.53 35.66
N ALA A 115 -37.48 -2.47 36.16
CA ALA A 115 -37.31 -2.71 37.61
C ALA A 115 -36.07 -2.00 38.20
N ALA A 116 -35.13 -1.53 37.36
CA ALA A 116 -33.88 -0.91 37.82
C ALA A 116 -33.97 0.61 38.01
N GLY A 117 -35.16 1.21 37.85
CA GLY A 117 -35.37 2.66 37.88
C GLY A 117 -35.79 3.27 39.22
N SER A 118 -36.05 2.50 40.28
CA SER A 118 -36.63 3.07 41.52
C SER A 118 -35.69 3.15 42.73
N ASP A 119 -34.59 2.40 42.81
CA ASP A 119 -33.87 2.23 44.10
C ASP A 119 -32.40 2.66 44.13
N ARG A 120 -31.90 3.41 43.13
CA ARG A 120 -30.59 4.06 43.24
C ARG A 120 -30.66 5.57 43.05
N ALA A 121 -31.37 6.23 43.95
CA ALA A 121 -30.99 7.56 44.37
C ALA A 121 -29.74 7.45 45.25
N VAL A 122 -28.55 7.47 44.64
CA VAL A 122 -27.31 7.83 45.33
C VAL A 122 -27.07 9.30 44.99
N THR A 123 -27.45 10.16 45.92
CA THR A 123 -27.07 11.58 45.97
C THR A 123 -25.55 11.74 46.08
N PRO A 124 -24.99 12.87 45.60
CA PRO A 124 -23.58 13.02 45.23
C PRO A 124 -22.57 12.82 46.37
#